data_AF-A0A855K8N5-F1
#
_entry.id   AF-A0A855K8N5-F1
#
_cell.length_a   1.000
_cell.length_b   1.000
_cell.length_c   1.000
_cell.angle_alpha   90.00
_cell.angle_beta   90.00
_cell.angle_gamma   90.00
#
_symmetry.space_group_name_H-M   'P 1'
#
loop_
_entity.id
_entity.type
_entity.pdbx_description
1 polymer ?
#
loop_
_entity_poly.entity_id
_entity_poly.type
_entity_poly.pdbx_seq_one_letter_code
_entity_poly.pdbx_strand_id
1 'polypeptide(L)'
;MVLTALAMGGCSQPPVLSVDKGYVRLAAIPSHPAAAYFTIHGGPADTTLLSVSSDVSVKSELHESMTSGNMATMKPIGDQAIPAASTTVIKPGGKH
;
A
#
# COMPACT_ATOMS: atom_id res chain seq x y z
N MET A 1 -5.73 5.56 -55.03
CA MET A 1 -5.12 6.31 -53.91
C MET A 1 -5.28 5.47 -52.66
N VAL A 2 -4.23 4.79 -52.22
CA VAL A 2 -4.25 3.97 -51.00
C VAL A 2 -3.70 4.86 -49.88
N LEU A 3 -4.55 5.22 -48.92
CA LEU A 3 -4.16 6.03 -47.77
C LEU A 3 -3.87 5.08 -46.60
N THR A 4 -2.61 4.71 -46.44
CA THR A 4 -2.15 3.90 -45.30
C THR A 4 -1.99 4.83 -44.10
N ALA A 5 -2.90 4.77 -43.13
CA ALA A 5 -2.79 5.50 -41.88
C ALA A 5 -1.76 4.79 -40.96
N LEU A 6 -0.64 5.47 -40.68
CA LEU A 6 0.29 5.07 -39.61
C LEU A 6 -0.41 5.28 -38.26
N ALA A 7 -0.75 4.18 -37.59
CA ALA A 7 -1.16 4.21 -36.19
C ALA A 7 0.05 4.59 -35.34
N MET A 8 0.00 5.77 -34.71
CA MET A 8 0.96 6.16 -33.68
C MET A 8 0.72 5.28 -32.45
N GLY A 9 1.61 4.31 -32.21
CA GLY A 9 1.70 3.62 -30.93
C GLY A 9 2.15 4.61 -29.87
N GLY A 10 1.19 5.17 -29.12
CA GLY A 10 1.49 5.98 -27.94
C GLY A 10 2.23 5.13 -26.92
N CYS A 11 3.43 5.56 -26.51
CA CYS A 11 4.16 4.96 -25.40
C CYS A 11 3.34 5.15 -24.11
N SER A 12 2.49 4.18 -23.76
CA SER A 12 2.02 4.07 -22.39
C SER A 12 3.20 3.58 -21.56
N GLN A 13 3.71 4.44 -20.67
CA GLN A 13 4.75 4.04 -19.71
C GLN A 13 4.23 2.82 -18.92
N PRO A 14 4.98 1.72 -18.82
CA PRO A 14 4.53 0.58 -18.03
C PRO A 14 4.27 1.01 -16.58
N PRO A 15 3.26 0.42 -15.90
CA PRO A 15 3.00 0.71 -14.49
C PRO A 15 4.28 0.56 -13.67
N VAL A 16 4.61 1.56 -12.87
CA VAL A 16 5.83 1.56 -12.04
C VAL A 16 5.42 1.29 -10.60
N LEU A 17 6.03 0.26 -10.00
CA LEU A 17 5.86 -0.02 -8.58
C LEU A 17 6.35 1.19 -7.78
N SER A 18 5.47 1.81 -7.01
CA SER A 18 5.81 3.00 -6.24
C SER A 18 4.96 3.12 -4.97
N VAL A 19 5.46 3.88 -4.01
CA VAL A 19 4.77 4.17 -2.75
C VAL A 19 4.72 5.68 -2.56
N ASP A 20 3.54 6.21 -2.26
CA ASP A 20 3.34 7.65 -2.04
C ASP A 20 2.38 7.92 -0.88
N LYS A 21 2.18 9.23 -0.59
CA LYS A 21 1.26 9.72 0.45
C LYS A 21 1.50 9.09 1.83
N GLY A 22 2.77 8.76 2.10
CA GLY A 22 3.21 8.17 3.35
C GLY A 22 3.16 9.17 4.50
N TYR A 23 2.54 8.77 5.61
CA TYR A 23 2.63 9.48 6.88
C TYR A 23 2.55 8.52 8.06
N VAL A 24 3.13 8.93 9.18
CA VAL A 24 3.07 8.20 10.44
C VAL A 24 2.20 8.98 11.42
N ARG A 25 1.21 8.31 12.00
CA ARG A 25 0.42 8.84 13.11
C ARG A 25 1.05 8.35 14.42
N LEU A 26 1.65 9.28 15.15
CA LEU A 26 2.23 9.01 16.45
C LEU A 26 1.15 8.65 17.46
N ALA A 27 1.49 7.73 18.37
CA ALA A 27 0.67 7.50 19.54
C ALA A 27 0.69 8.73 20.46
N ALA A 28 -0.41 8.96 21.18
CA ALA A 28 -0.45 10.02 22.19
C ALA A 28 0.51 9.74 23.37
N ILE A 29 0.83 8.46 23.59
CA ILE A 29 1.73 7.99 24.64
C ILE A 29 3.01 7.47 23.95
N PRO A 30 4.21 7.99 24.27
CA PRO A 30 5.45 7.62 23.58
C PRO A 30 5.80 6.12 23.62
N SER A 31 5.37 5.41 24.67
CA SER A 31 5.61 3.97 24.82
C SER A 31 4.65 3.08 24.03
N HIS A 32 3.64 3.66 23.35
CA HIS A 32 2.67 2.92 22.56
C HIS A 32 3.05 2.89 21.08
N PRO A 33 2.65 1.84 20.33
CA PRO A 33 2.91 1.76 18.89
C PRO A 33 2.27 2.93 18.13
N ALA A 34 3.04 3.50 17.19
CA ALA A 34 2.52 4.38 16.14
C ALA A 34 1.94 3.55 14.97
N ALA A 35 1.19 4.19 14.07
CA ALA A 35 0.67 3.56 12.86
C ALA A 35 1.16 4.31 11.62
N ALA A 36 1.57 3.57 10.58
CA ALA A 36 1.95 4.14 9.29
C ALA A 36 0.84 3.95 8.26
N TYR A 37 0.69 4.93 7.38
CA TYR A 37 -0.30 4.92 6.31
C TYR A 37 0.35 5.41 5.03
N PHE A 38 0.03 4.76 3.92
CA PHE A 38 0.65 5.03 2.63
C PHE A 38 -0.18 4.38 1.51
N THR A 39 0.11 4.74 0.27
CA THR A 39 -0.49 4.11 -0.90
C THR A 39 0.59 3.39 -1.70
N ILE A 40 0.35 2.13 -2.05
CA ILE A 40 1.19 1.36 -2.97
C ILE A 40 0.51 1.32 -4.32
N HIS A 41 1.24 1.68 -5.37
CA HIS A 41 0.85 1.49 -6.77
C HIS A 41 1.60 0.29 -7.32
N GLY A 42 0.88 -0.72 -7.81
CA GLY A 42 1.43 -1.95 -8.36
C GLY A 42 2.20 -1.71 -9.66
N GLY A 43 3.31 -2.45 -9.82
CA GLY A 43 4.14 -2.41 -11.01
C GLY A 43 3.60 -3.25 -12.16
N PRO A 44 4.46 -3.68 -13.10
CA PRO A 44 4.04 -4.42 -14.29
C PRO A 44 3.72 -5.89 -14.01
N ALA A 45 3.99 -6.38 -12.80
CA ALA A 45 3.72 -7.75 -12.37
C ALA A 45 3.23 -7.79 -10.92
N ASP A 46 2.56 -8.88 -10.56
CA ASP A 46 2.12 -9.13 -9.18
C ASP A 46 3.33 -9.17 -8.25
N THR A 47 3.18 -8.57 -7.07
CA THR A 47 4.19 -8.60 -6.03
C THR A 47 3.55 -8.71 -4.66
N THR A 48 4.37 -8.72 -3.62
CA THR A 48 3.92 -8.90 -2.25
C THR A 48 4.70 -7.97 -1.34
N LEU A 49 3.98 -7.21 -0.52
CA LEU A 49 4.55 -6.47 0.60
C LEU A 49 4.84 -7.46 1.74
N LEU A 50 6.12 -7.69 1.99
CA LEU A 50 6.59 -8.62 3.03
C LEU A 50 6.87 -7.92 4.36
N SER A 51 7.42 -6.70 4.31
CA SER A 51 7.79 -5.96 5.51
C SER A 51 7.88 -4.47 5.25
N VAL A 52 7.78 -3.70 6.34
CA VAL A 52 8.04 -2.26 6.40
C VAL A 52 9.03 -2.03 7.52
N SER A 53 10.09 -1.26 7.29
CA SER A 53 11.10 -0.94 8.31
C SER A 53 11.23 0.56 8.51
N SER A 54 11.74 0.94 9.69
CA SER A 54 12.04 2.32 10.04
C SER A 54 13.13 2.36 11.08
N ASP A 55 14.07 3.30 10.96
CA ASP A 55 15.20 3.45 11.89
C ASP A 55 14.74 3.81 13.32
N VAL A 56 13.52 4.31 13.47
CA VAL A 56 12.94 4.71 14.76
C VAL A 56 11.99 3.67 15.36
N SER A 57 11.79 2.53 14.70
CA SER A 57 10.96 1.43 15.22
C SER A 57 11.76 0.15 15.38
N VAL A 58 11.64 -0.47 16.55
CA VAL A 58 12.25 -1.78 16.83
C VAL A 58 11.54 -2.91 16.06
N LYS A 59 10.24 -2.74 15.78
CA LYS A 59 9.40 -3.74 15.11
C LYS A 59 8.28 -3.08 14.34
N SER A 60 8.02 -3.58 13.14
CA SER A 60 6.83 -3.25 12.37
C SER A 60 6.05 -4.52 12.09
N GLU A 61 4.73 -4.44 12.19
CA GLU A 61 3.81 -5.51 11.84
C GLU A 61 2.70 -4.89 10.99
N LEU A 62 2.24 -5.60 9.97
CA LEU A 62 1.09 -5.18 9.20
C LEU A 62 -0.18 -5.65 9.90
N HIS A 63 -1.17 -4.78 10.05
CA HIS A 63 -2.40 -5.09 10.79
C HIS A 63 -3.63 -4.69 9.98
N GLU A 64 -4.75 -5.37 10.19
CA GLU A 64 -6.05 -5.02 9.63
C GLU A 64 -7.02 -4.65 10.75
N SER A 65 -7.60 -3.46 10.65
CA SER A 65 -8.71 -3.03 11.52
C SER A 65 -10.01 -3.67 11.04
N MET A 66 -10.78 -4.19 11.98
CA MET A 66 -12.06 -4.84 11.75
C MET A 66 -13.10 -4.27 12.71
N THR A 67 -14.36 -4.37 12.32
CA THR A 67 -15.49 -4.11 13.23
C THR A 67 -16.09 -5.44 13.63
N SER A 68 -16.21 -5.69 14.93
CA SER A 68 -16.91 -6.84 15.49
C SER A 68 -18.03 -6.32 16.40
N GLY A 69 -19.26 -6.36 15.90
CA GLY A 69 -20.41 -5.72 16.56
C GLY A 69 -20.20 -4.20 16.68
N ASN A 70 -20.20 -3.70 17.92
CA ASN A 70 -19.99 -2.29 18.24
C ASN A 70 -18.52 -1.95 18.60
N MET A 71 -17.59 -2.90 18.45
CA MET A 71 -16.19 -2.72 18.83
C MET A 71 -15.27 -2.75 17.61
N ALA A 72 -14.30 -1.82 17.60
CA ALA A 72 -13.17 -1.89 16.68
C ALA A 72 -12.14 -2.88 17.23
N THR A 73 -11.71 -3.82 16.41
CA THR A 73 -10.63 -4.77 16.70
C THR A 73 -9.55 -4.68 15.64
N MET A 74 -8.37 -5.20 15.94
CA MET A 74 -7.24 -5.23 15.01
C MET A 74 -6.64 -6.63 15.05
N LYS A 75 -6.20 -7.14 13.90
CA LYS A 75 -5.45 -8.40 13.81
C LYS A 75 -4.17 -8.19 13.02
N PRO A 76 -3.05 -8.83 13.39
CA PRO A 76 -1.89 -8.93 12.53
C PRO A 76 -2.29 -9.63 11.22
N ILE A 77 -1.82 -9.06 10.12
CA ILE A 77 -1.84 -9.70 8.81
C ILE A 77 -0.38 -9.88 8.40
N GLY A 78 -0.05 -11.05 7.85
CA GLY A 78 1.30 -11.30 7.36
C GLY A 78 1.54 -10.54 6.05
N ASP A 79 2.00 -11.28 5.06
CA ASP A 79 2.26 -10.76 3.73
C ASP A 79 1.00 -10.17 3.07
N GLN A 80 1.17 -9.05 2.36
CA GLN A 80 0.09 -8.39 1.62
C GLN A 80 0.35 -8.45 0.12
N ALA A 81 -0.52 -9.15 -0.62
CA ALA A 81 -0.47 -9.19 -2.07
C ALA A 81 -0.73 -7.79 -2.68
N ILE A 82 0.06 -7.42 -3.67
CA ILE A 82 -0.05 -6.19 -4.47
C ILE A 82 -0.15 -6.61 -5.94
N PRO A 83 -1.37 -6.77 -6.48
CA PRO A 83 -1.55 -7.14 -7.88
C PRO A 83 -0.95 -6.11 -8.85
N ALA A 84 -0.55 -6.56 -10.04
CA ALA A 84 -0.05 -5.71 -11.12
C ALA A 84 -1.04 -4.59 -11.44
N ALA A 85 -0.53 -3.38 -11.72
CA ALA A 85 -1.30 -2.20 -12.08
C ALA A 85 -2.45 -1.83 -11.10
N SER A 86 -2.40 -2.32 -9.85
CA SER A 86 -3.41 -2.03 -8.82
C SER A 86 -3.02 -0.85 -7.93
N THR A 87 -3.98 -0.33 -7.17
CA THR A 87 -3.70 0.63 -6.09
C THR A 87 -4.16 0.01 -4.77
N THR A 88 -3.21 -0.20 -3.86
CA THR A 88 -3.48 -0.69 -2.50
C THR A 88 -3.30 0.45 -1.51
N VAL A 89 -4.37 0.79 -0.79
CA VAL A 89 -4.37 1.91 0.17
C VAL A 89 -4.29 1.39 1.60
N ILE A 90 -3.22 1.73 2.30
CA ILE A 90 -2.98 1.45 3.72
C ILE A 90 -3.42 2.69 4.49
N LYS A 91 -4.57 2.62 5.20
CA LYS A 91 -5.28 3.79 5.76
C LYS A 91 -5.99 3.48 7.09
N PRO A 92 -6.32 4.52 7.88
CA PRO A 92 -7.07 4.35 9.12
C PRO A 92 -8.40 3.61 8.92
N GLY A 93 -8.75 2.74 9.87
CA GLY A 93 -9.95 1.90 9.82
C GLY A 93 -9.86 0.73 8.83
N GLY A 94 -8.73 0.56 8.15
CA GLY A 94 -8.40 -0.63 7.35
C GLY A 94 -7.03 -1.15 7.74
N LYS A 95 -6.17 -1.36 6.73
CA LYS A 95 -4.80 -1.85 6.92
C LYS A 95 -3.84 -0.73 7.31
N HIS A 96 -2.85 -1.04 8.14
CA HIS A 96 -1.83 -0.10 8.65
C HIS A 96 -0.58 -0.84 9.15
#